data_AF-A0A7J6M4K6-F1
#
_entry.id   AF-A0A7J6M4K6-F1
#
_cell.length_a   1.000
_cell.length_b   1.000
_cell.length_c   1.000
_cell.angle_alpha   90.00
_cell.angle_beta   90.00
_cell.angle_gamma   90.00
#
_symmetry.space_group_name_H-M   'P 1'
#
loop_
_entity.id
_entity.type
_entity.pdbx_description
1 polymer ?
#
loop_
_entity_poly.entity_id
_entity_poly.type
_entity_poly.pdbx_seq_one_letter_code
_entity_poly.pdbx_strand_id
1 'polypeptide(L)'
;MVVTISADSDDPHSVIASAVCEDLKTLTDVEGQLDRMWDTYDSLTELPVEESEPYKYYYKARELLEIARESLKRKLAANETSDTENLEWHLANIDLAMGRNLFWCEEVSKAEVRFLRALKLGLLSSNRLEKKYVFFILDCLQQLSNIWLGRADYTKAINFLARAALLHKAVEDRVEWEDADMENLDRTKTLTAYGLARAYGGLGMISSASRACSMTLARQLEHNMAGSDDPGRKKDAPFDYREWSRNAISLADYYIGRGEFWTAEYLMHAGRIIAVGEERWGLLEFKTL
;
A
#
# COMPACT_ATOMS: atom_id res chain seq x y z
N MET A 1 -23.93 41.31 30.59
CA MET A 1 -23.17 40.06 30.75
C MET A 1 -23.54 39.19 29.56
N VAL A 2 -22.75 39.30 28.48
CA VAL A 2 -22.99 38.56 27.24
C VAL A 2 -22.48 37.15 27.51
N VAL A 3 -23.40 36.19 27.60
CA VAL A 3 -23.07 34.77 27.59
C VAL A 3 -22.63 34.48 26.16
N THR A 4 -21.32 34.48 25.94
CA THR A 4 -20.71 33.85 24.76
C THR A 4 -20.97 32.36 24.91
N ILE A 5 -21.98 31.85 24.21
CA ILE A 5 -22.14 30.43 23.99
C ILE A 5 -20.92 30.04 23.13
N SER A 6 -20.00 29.26 23.71
CA SER A 6 -18.90 28.62 22.98
C SER A 6 -19.51 27.81 21.85
N ALA A 7 -19.04 28.00 20.62
CA ALA A 7 -19.44 27.24 19.46
C ALA A 7 -18.80 25.83 19.45
N ASP A 8 -18.79 25.16 20.60
CA ASP A 8 -18.52 23.72 20.69
C ASP A 8 -19.82 22.98 20.30
N SER A 9 -20.21 23.10 19.03
CA SER A 9 -21.07 22.09 18.44
C SER A 9 -20.14 20.97 18.00
N ASP A 10 -20.07 19.91 18.80
CA ASP A 10 -19.23 18.74 18.54
C ASP A 10 -19.31 18.35 17.06
N ASP A 11 -18.15 18.27 16.40
CA ASP A 11 -18.05 17.88 15.00
C ASP A 11 -18.82 16.55 14.79
N PRO A 12 -19.78 16.50 13.84
CA PRO A 12 -20.67 15.35 13.67
C PRO A 12 -19.90 14.05 13.42
N HIS A 13 -18.75 14.10 12.76
CA HIS A 13 -17.90 12.93 12.53
C HIS A 13 -17.30 12.40 13.84
N SER A 14 -16.84 13.31 14.70
CA SER A 14 -16.35 12.99 16.04
C SER A 14 -17.44 12.41 16.96
N VAL A 15 -18.68 12.87 16.84
CA VAL A 15 -19.83 12.33 17.58
C VAL A 15 -20.16 10.91 17.13
N ILE A 16 -20.26 10.67 15.82
CA ILE A 16 -20.52 9.34 15.24
C ILE A 16 -19.42 8.36 15.67
N ALA A 17 -18.15 8.76 15.54
CA ALA A 17 -17.02 7.94 15.97
C ALA A 17 -17.10 7.59 17.46
N SER A 18 -17.50 8.53 18.31
CA SER A 18 -17.64 8.27 19.75
C SER A 18 -18.77 7.29 20.06
N ALA A 19 -19.89 7.35 19.32
CA ALA A 19 -20.97 6.37 19.46
C ALA A 19 -20.52 4.96 19.05
N VAL A 20 -19.76 4.84 17.96
CA VAL A 20 -19.19 3.56 17.52
C VAL A 20 -18.15 3.03 18.53
N CYS A 21 -17.33 3.91 19.12
CA CYS A 21 -16.42 3.56 20.21
C CYS A 21 -17.15 2.93 21.40
N GLU A 22 -18.30 3.49 21.83
CA GLU A 22 -19.08 2.91 22.93
C GLU A 22 -19.64 1.54 22.58
N ASP A 23 -20.18 1.37 21.37
CA ASP A 23 -20.70 0.10 20.86
C ASP A 23 -19.61 -1.00 20.87
N LEU A 24 -18.40 -0.68 20.39
CA LEU A 24 -17.28 -1.60 20.32
C LEU A 24 -16.76 -2.08 21.69
N LYS A 25 -17.09 -1.41 22.80
CA LYS A 25 -16.66 -1.86 24.16
C LYS A 25 -17.26 -3.20 24.54
N THR A 26 -18.45 -3.50 24.02
CA THR A 26 -19.17 -4.76 24.22
C THR A 26 -19.34 -5.44 22.86
N LEU A 27 -18.36 -6.27 22.49
CA LEU A 27 -18.32 -6.89 21.16
C LEU A 27 -19.25 -8.11 21.06
N THR A 28 -20.56 -7.89 21.08
CA THR A 28 -21.60 -8.93 21.02
C THR A 28 -21.88 -9.39 19.60
N ASP A 29 -21.94 -8.47 18.65
CA ASP A 29 -22.17 -8.71 17.22
C ASP A 29 -20.90 -8.33 16.46
N VAL A 30 -19.95 -9.27 16.37
CA VAL A 30 -18.59 -9.00 15.90
C VAL A 30 -18.58 -8.39 14.51
N GLU A 31 -19.20 -9.05 13.54
CA GLU A 31 -19.18 -8.61 12.14
C GLU A 31 -19.88 -7.26 12.00
N GLY A 32 -21.12 -7.13 12.48
CA GLY A 32 -21.87 -5.88 12.32
C GLY A 32 -21.23 -4.68 13.04
N GLN A 33 -20.60 -4.89 14.21
CA GLN A 33 -19.89 -3.84 14.92
C GLN A 33 -18.58 -3.46 14.23
N LEU A 34 -17.84 -4.42 13.68
CA LEU A 34 -16.62 -4.15 12.94
C LEU A 34 -16.88 -3.50 11.57
N ASP A 35 -17.96 -3.87 10.87
CA ASP A 35 -18.36 -3.23 9.62
C ASP A 35 -18.64 -1.74 9.85
N ARG A 36 -19.44 -1.40 10.87
CA ARG A 36 -19.69 0.00 11.26
C ARG A 36 -18.41 0.74 11.64
N MET A 37 -17.48 0.06 12.29
CA MET A 37 -16.18 0.62 12.62
C MET A 37 -15.39 0.94 11.35
N TRP A 38 -15.32 0.02 10.39
CA TRP A 38 -14.59 0.23 9.13
C TRP A 38 -15.20 1.36 8.30
N ASP A 39 -16.54 1.39 8.16
CA ASP A 39 -17.24 2.49 7.47
C ASP A 39 -16.91 3.85 8.11
N THR A 40 -16.90 3.91 9.44
CA THR A 40 -16.59 5.15 10.17
C THR A 40 -15.10 5.50 10.07
N TYR A 41 -14.22 4.50 10.13
CA TYR A 41 -12.77 4.68 9.98
C TYR A 41 -12.44 5.26 8.60
N ASP A 42 -12.97 4.66 7.53
CA ASP A 42 -12.74 5.11 6.16
C ASP A 42 -13.25 6.53 5.98
N SER A 43 -14.49 6.80 6.42
CA SER A 43 -15.07 8.15 6.39
C SER A 43 -14.20 9.19 7.08
N LEU A 44 -13.61 8.89 8.25
CA LEU A 44 -12.74 9.82 8.97
C LEU A 44 -11.42 10.07 8.22
N THR A 45 -10.83 9.04 7.60
CA THR A 45 -9.54 9.17 6.91
C THR A 45 -9.63 9.87 5.55
N GLU A 46 -10.83 10.00 5.01
CA GLU A 46 -11.11 10.73 3.76
C GLU A 46 -11.46 12.22 3.98
N LEU A 47 -11.66 12.65 5.23
CA LEU A 47 -12.00 14.03 5.53
C LEU A 47 -10.87 15.01 5.19
N PRO A 48 -11.20 16.24 4.78
CA PRO A 48 -10.21 17.24 4.41
C PRO A 48 -9.31 17.57 5.61
N VAL A 49 -8.03 17.74 5.31
CA VAL A 49 -7.01 18.11 6.28
C VAL A 49 -7.11 19.61 6.55
N GLU A 50 -7.35 19.98 7.81
CA GLU A 50 -7.26 21.37 8.27
C GLU A 50 -5.81 21.70 8.60
N GLU A 51 -5.27 22.81 8.09
CA GLU A 51 -3.84 23.18 8.29
C GLU A 51 -3.47 23.34 9.78
N SER A 52 -4.41 23.78 10.62
CA SER A 52 -4.19 23.95 12.06
C SER A 52 -4.16 22.62 12.82
N GLU A 53 -4.85 21.59 12.32
CA GLU A 53 -4.99 20.29 12.99
C GLU A 53 -4.90 19.13 11.99
N PRO A 54 -3.73 18.92 11.35
CA PRO A 54 -3.62 18.07 10.16
C PRO A 54 -3.91 16.58 10.40
N TYR A 55 -3.89 16.13 11.66
CA TYR A 55 -4.10 14.72 12.03
C TYR A 55 -5.33 14.50 12.92
N LYS A 56 -6.20 15.50 13.09
CA LYS A 56 -7.38 15.44 13.98
C LYS A 56 -8.20 14.16 13.74
N TYR A 57 -8.64 13.94 12.51
CA TYR A 57 -9.47 12.79 12.14
C TYR A 57 -8.69 11.48 12.16
N TYR A 58 -7.38 11.49 11.89
CA TYR A 58 -6.53 10.31 12.03
C TYR A 58 -6.42 9.85 13.49
N TYR A 59 -6.31 10.78 14.44
CA TYR A 59 -6.31 10.42 15.86
C TYR A 59 -7.66 9.86 16.29
N LYS A 60 -8.78 10.43 15.80
CA LYS A 60 -10.11 9.89 16.09
C LYS A 60 -10.33 8.50 15.49
N ALA A 61 -9.91 8.29 14.26
CA ALA A 61 -9.94 6.99 13.59
C ALA A 61 -9.10 5.95 14.35
N ARG A 62 -7.98 6.36 14.96
CA ARG A 62 -7.13 5.48 15.76
C ARG A 62 -7.80 5.02 17.06
N GLU A 63 -8.62 5.87 17.70
CA GLU A 63 -9.37 5.48 18.90
C GLU A 63 -10.30 4.30 18.60
N LEU A 64 -11.01 4.33 17.47
CA LEU A 64 -11.87 3.23 17.01
C LEU A 64 -11.09 1.92 16.91
N LEU A 65 -9.94 1.97 16.24
CA LEU A 65 -9.08 0.79 16.04
C LEU A 65 -8.54 0.23 17.36
N GLU A 66 -8.09 1.07 18.30
CA GLU A 66 -7.59 0.60 19.60
C GLU A 66 -8.70 -0.06 20.43
N ILE A 67 -9.91 0.52 20.44
CA ILE A 67 -11.04 -0.06 21.20
C ILE A 67 -11.45 -1.41 20.59
N ALA A 68 -11.66 -1.48 19.28
CA ALA A 68 -12.01 -2.73 18.60
C ALA A 68 -10.95 -3.81 18.84
N ARG A 69 -9.67 -3.43 18.76
CA ARG A 69 -8.54 -4.32 19.02
C ARG A 69 -8.54 -4.88 20.44
N GLU A 70 -8.71 -4.05 21.46
CA GLU A 70 -8.72 -4.52 22.84
C GLU A 70 -9.99 -5.35 23.14
N SER A 71 -11.11 -5.06 22.51
CA SER A 71 -12.31 -5.90 22.57
C SER A 71 -12.11 -7.28 21.93
N LEU A 72 -11.51 -7.35 20.74
CA LEU A 72 -11.19 -8.62 20.07
C LEU A 72 -10.22 -9.46 20.88
N LYS A 73 -9.17 -8.85 21.44
CA LYS A 73 -8.23 -9.55 22.32
C LYS A 73 -8.90 -10.12 23.57
N ARG A 74 -9.79 -9.36 24.21
CA ARG A 74 -10.55 -9.86 25.38
C ARG A 74 -11.37 -11.07 24.99
N LYS A 75 -12.05 -11.02 23.84
CA LYS A 75 -12.88 -12.13 23.32
C LYS A 75 -12.04 -13.37 22.96
N LEU A 76 -10.87 -13.17 22.34
CA LEU A 76 -9.89 -14.23 22.08
C LEU A 76 -9.38 -14.85 23.38
N ALA A 77 -9.00 -14.04 24.38
CA ALA A 77 -8.48 -14.53 25.65
C ALA A 77 -9.51 -15.30 26.48
N ALA A 78 -10.79 -14.97 26.34
CA ALA A 78 -11.88 -15.65 27.02
C ALA A 78 -12.19 -17.04 26.41
N ASN A 79 -11.64 -17.36 25.22
CA ASN A 79 -11.93 -18.60 24.46
C ASN A 79 -13.45 -18.86 24.30
N GLU A 80 -14.24 -17.78 24.21
CA GLU A 80 -15.71 -17.84 24.20
C GLU A 80 -16.28 -18.27 22.84
N THR A 81 -15.44 -18.41 21.81
CA THR A 81 -15.87 -18.72 20.44
C THR A 81 -15.00 -19.78 19.79
N SER A 82 -15.63 -20.62 18.97
CA SER A 82 -14.96 -21.56 18.06
C SER A 82 -14.35 -20.86 16.84
N ASP A 83 -14.71 -19.61 16.58
CA ASP A 83 -14.28 -18.85 15.39
C ASP A 83 -13.02 -18.01 15.66
N THR A 84 -12.00 -18.65 16.25
CA THR A 84 -10.75 -17.99 16.63
C THR A 84 -10.02 -17.42 15.40
N GLU A 85 -10.04 -18.13 14.28
CA GLU A 85 -9.32 -17.73 13.06
C GLU A 85 -9.89 -16.45 12.45
N ASN A 86 -11.21 -16.28 12.43
CA ASN A 86 -11.82 -15.05 11.95
C ASN A 86 -11.55 -13.85 12.88
N LEU A 87 -11.58 -14.05 14.19
CA LEU A 87 -11.18 -13.00 15.14
C LEU A 87 -9.71 -12.59 14.98
N GLU A 88 -8.81 -13.55 14.74
CA GLU A 88 -7.40 -13.29 14.44
C GLU A 88 -7.22 -12.54 13.11
N TRP A 89 -8.03 -12.85 12.10
CA TRP A 89 -8.07 -12.13 10.83
C TRP A 89 -8.47 -10.66 11.01
N HIS A 90 -9.54 -10.40 11.76
CA HIS A 90 -9.96 -9.03 12.08
C HIS A 90 -8.89 -8.28 12.88
N LEU A 91 -8.28 -8.94 13.87
CA LEU A 91 -7.18 -8.37 14.65
C LEU A 91 -5.97 -8.02 13.77
N ALA A 92 -5.65 -8.86 12.78
CA ALA A 92 -4.57 -8.62 11.83
C ALA A 92 -4.85 -7.40 10.94
N ASN A 93 -6.07 -7.27 10.43
CA ASN A 93 -6.51 -6.10 9.64
C ASN A 93 -6.48 -4.81 10.45
N ILE A 94 -6.91 -4.85 11.71
CA ILE A 94 -6.82 -3.69 12.61
C ILE A 94 -5.36 -3.29 12.84
N ASP A 95 -4.46 -4.23 13.16
CA ASP A 95 -3.03 -3.90 13.33
C ASP A 95 -2.41 -3.36 12.01
N LEU A 96 -2.85 -3.83 10.83
CA LEU A 96 -2.42 -3.26 9.54
C LEU A 96 -2.92 -1.82 9.35
N ALA A 97 -4.21 -1.56 9.56
CA ALA A 97 -4.81 -0.23 9.44
C ALA A 97 -4.20 0.76 10.44
N MET A 98 -3.98 0.33 11.69
CA MET A 98 -3.27 1.09 12.70
C MET A 98 -1.85 1.44 12.28
N GLY A 99 -1.13 0.50 11.66
CA GLY A 99 0.19 0.75 11.12
C GLY A 99 0.18 1.85 10.07
N ARG A 100 -0.78 1.82 9.13
CA ARG A 100 -0.95 2.86 8.11
C ARG A 100 -1.27 4.21 8.74
N ASN A 101 -2.22 4.25 9.67
CA ASN A 101 -2.60 5.47 10.39
C ASN A 101 -1.40 6.11 11.12
N LEU A 102 -0.62 5.30 11.86
CA LEU A 102 0.59 5.77 12.55
C LEU A 102 1.66 6.25 11.57
N PHE A 103 1.82 5.58 10.43
CA PHE A 103 2.77 5.97 9.40
C PHE A 103 2.41 7.35 8.80
N TRP A 104 1.12 7.59 8.51
CA TRP A 104 0.62 8.88 8.02
C TRP A 104 0.77 10.01 9.04
N CYS A 105 0.63 9.70 10.33
CA CYS A 105 0.90 10.64 11.42
C CYS A 105 2.40 10.79 11.76
N GLU A 106 3.29 10.31 10.89
CA GLU A 106 4.75 10.35 11.05
C GLU A 106 5.29 9.60 12.30
N GLU A 107 4.48 8.77 12.94
CA GLU A 107 4.85 7.93 14.08
C GLU A 107 5.45 6.59 13.63
N VAL A 108 6.43 6.65 12.72
CA VAL A 108 6.97 5.53 11.94
C VAL A 108 7.44 4.35 12.81
N SER A 109 8.07 4.61 13.96
CA SER A 109 8.53 3.55 14.87
C SER A 109 7.38 2.75 15.48
N LYS A 110 6.25 3.39 15.76
CA LYS A 110 5.05 2.69 16.26
C LYS A 110 4.35 1.94 15.12
N ALA A 111 4.31 2.54 13.92
CA ALA A 111 3.78 1.90 12.72
C ALA A 111 4.47 0.56 12.43
N GLU A 112 5.79 0.52 12.50
CA GLU A 112 6.59 -0.70 12.31
C GLU A 112 6.15 -1.83 13.26
N VAL A 113 5.97 -1.53 14.55
CA VAL A 113 5.52 -2.53 15.54
C VAL A 113 4.16 -3.11 15.16
N ARG A 114 3.26 -2.28 14.64
CA ARG A 114 1.92 -2.71 14.21
C ARG A 114 1.99 -3.56 12.94
N PHE A 115 2.76 -3.15 11.93
CA PHE A 115 2.97 -3.95 10.72
C PHE A 115 3.64 -5.30 11.00
N LEU A 116 4.61 -5.38 11.94
CA LEU A 116 5.22 -6.64 12.33
C LEU A 116 4.23 -7.58 13.01
N ARG A 117 3.30 -7.06 13.83
CA ARG A 117 2.22 -7.85 14.45
C ARG A 117 1.24 -8.36 13.40
N ALA A 118 0.77 -7.48 12.51
CA ALA A 118 -0.09 -7.82 11.39
C ALA A 118 0.53 -8.93 10.53
N LEU A 119 1.79 -8.75 10.10
CA LEU A 119 2.54 -9.74 9.33
C LEU A 119 2.63 -11.09 10.05
N LYS A 120 2.91 -11.08 11.36
CA LYS A 120 2.99 -12.31 12.16
C LYS A 120 1.66 -13.06 12.14
N LEU A 121 0.54 -12.38 12.33
CA LEU A 121 -0.79 -13.02 12.31
C LEU A 121 -1.11 -13.59 10.92
N GLY A 122 -0.86 -12.83 9.86
CA GLY A 122 -1.06 -13.31 8.49
C GLY A 122 -0.22 -14.54 8.15
N LEU A 123 1.05 -14.58 8.59
CA LEU A 123 1.94 -15.72 8.36
C LEU A 123 1.59 -16.97 9.18
N LEU A 124 0.98 -16.80 10.36
CA LEU A 124 0.59 -17.91 11.24
C LEU A 124 -0.75 -18.54 10.86
N SER A 125 -1.58 -17.85 10.07
CA SER A 125 -2.85 -18.41 9.60
C SER A 125 -2.66 -19.71 8.81
N SER A 126 -3.57 -20.67 9.04
CA SER A 126 -3.75 -21.87 8.21
C SER A 126 -4.00 -21.52 6.75
N ASN A 127 -4.75 -20.44 6.54
CA ASN A 127 -5.25 -19.97 5.26
C ASN A 127 -4.33 -18.94 4.58
N ARG A 128 -3.06 -18.86 4.99
CA ARG A 128 -2.08 -17.88 4.47
C ARG A 128 -1.83 -17.90 2.95
N LEU A 129 -2.30 -18.93 2.25
CA LEU A 129 -2.22 -19.06 0.79
C LEU A 129 -3.53 -18.66 0.07
N GLU A 130 -4.61 -18.41 0.80
CA GLU A 130 -5.81 -17.83 0.19
C GLU A 130 -5.55 -16.39 -0.25
N LYS A 131 -6.21 -15.96 -1.33
CA LYS A 131 -6.01 -14.65 -1.98
C LYS A 131 -5.96 -13.48 -1.00
N LYS A 132 -6.95 -13.41 -0.09
CA LYS A 132 -7.05 -12.31 0.91
C LYS A 132 -5.83 -12.24 1.82
N TYR A 133 -5.31 -13.38 2.27
CA TYR A 133 -4.11 -13.43 3.11
C TYR A 133 -2.85 -13.13 2.31
N VAL A 134 -2.77 -13.59 1.06
CA VAL A 134 -1.64 -13.29 0.17
C VAL A 134 -1.51 -11.78 -0.02
N PHE A 135 -2.58 -11.09 -0.40
CA PHE A 135 -2.56 -9.63 -0.54
C PHE A 135 -2.23 -8.92 0.77
N PHE A 136 -2.82 -9.37 1.88
CA PHE A 136 -2.55 -8.82 3.20
C PHE A 136 -1.07 -8.96 3.61
N ILE A 137 -0.46 -10.13 3.39
CA ILE A 137 0.95 -10.39 3.69
C ILE A 137 1.86 -9.55 2.78
N LEU A 138 1.55 -9.48 1.49
CA LEU A 138 2.29 -8.66 0.53
C LEU A 138 2.27 -7.18 0.94
N ASP A 139 1.12 -6.66 1.35
CA ASP A 139 1.02 -5.28 1.82
C ASP A 139 1.85 -5.05 3.09
N CYS A 140 1.76 -5.93 4.09
CA CYS A 140 2.60 -5.85 5.29
C CYS A 140 4.10 -5.81 4.96
N LEU A 141 4.56 -6.69 4.04
CA LEU A 141 5.94 -6.74 3.59
C LEU A 141 6.35 -5.47 2.86
N GLN A 142 5.47 -4.94 2.01
CA GLN A 142 5.71 -3.69 1.28
C GLN A 142 5.84 -2.51 2.24
N GLN A 143 4.94 -2.38 3.21
CA GLN A 143 4.97 -1.29 4.19
C GLN A 143 6.21 -1.34 5.07
N LEU A 144 6.58 -2.52 5.57
CA LEU A 144 7.83 -2.69 6.32
C LEU A 144 9.05 -2.34 5.46
N SER A 145 9.07 -2.77 4.20
CA SER A 145 10.17 -2.43 3.29
C SER A 145 10.30 -0.92 3.08
N ASN A 146 9.18 -0.19 2.94
CA ASN A 146 9.17 1.26 2.78
C ASN A 146 9.75 1.97 4.01
N ILE A 147 9.40 1.52 5.23
CA ILE A 147 9.97 2.05 6.48
C ILE A 147 11.50 1.89 6.48
N TRP A 148 12.01 0.70 6.16
CA TRP A 148 13.44 0.44 6.20
C TRP A 148 14.20 1.13 5.06
N LEU A 149 13.58 1.28 3.89
CA LEU A 149 14.10 2.11 2.80
C LEU A 149 14.24 3.57 3.23
N GLY A 150 13.22 4.12 3.89
CA GLY A 150 13.24 5.51 4.39
C GLY A 150 14.34 5.74 5.44
N ARG A 151 14.72 4.70 6.19
CA ARG A 151 15.82 4.73 7.18
C ARG A 151 17.20 4.41 6.58
N ALA A 152 17.29 4.18 5.28
CA ALA A 152 18.49 3.72 4.58
C ALA A 152 19.08 2.39 5.13
N ASP A 153 18.29 1.58 5.84
CA ASP A 153 18.67 0.20 6.21
C ASP A 153 18.25 -0.74 5.08
N TYR A 154 19.00 -0.66 3.98
CA TYR A 154 18.69 -1.37 2.75
C TYR A 154 18.74 -2.89 2.90
N THR A 155 19.57 -3.40 3.81
CA THR A 155 19.66 -4.85 4.09
C THR A 155 18.35 -5.36 4.70
N LYS A 156 17.78 -4.64 5.68
CA LYS A 156 16.46 -5.02 6.22
C LYS A 156 15.35 -4.84 5.20
N ALA A 157 15.37 -3.77 4.40
CA ALA A 157 14.41 -3.60 3.32
C ALA A 157 14.41 -4.79 2.34
N ILE A 158 15.60 -5.23 1.90
CA ILE A 158 15.75 -6.40 1.01
C ILE A 158 15.18 -7.66 1.66
N ASN A 159 15.36 -7.88 2.96
CA ASN A 159 14.80 -9.04 3.63
C ASN A 159 13.26 -9.11 3.50
N PHE A 160 12.55 -7.99 3.60
CA PHE A 160 11.10 -7.96 3.40
C PHE A 160 10.72 -8.09 1.92
N LEU A 161 11.39 -7.37 1.03
CA LEU A 161 11.12 -7.40 -0.41
C LEU A 161 11.42 -8.77 -1.05
N ALA A 162 12.48 -9.44 -0.63
CA ALA A 162 12.81 -10.78 -1.10
C ALA A 162 11.73 -11.79 -0.67
N ARG A 163 11.17 -11.65 0.54
CA ARG A 163 10.03 -12.47 0.99
C ARG A 163 8.78 -12.19 0.16
N ALA A 164 8.52 -10.93 -0.20
CA ALA A 164 7.40 -10.58 -1.08
C ALA A 164 7.57 -11.21 -2.47
N ALA A 165 8.78 -11.12 -3.06
CA ALA A 165 9.10 -11.75 -4.33
C ALA A 165 8.96 -13.28 -4.29
N LEU A 166 9.38 -13.92 -3.20
CA LEU A 166 9.19 -15.36 -3.00
C LEU A 166 7.71 -15.73 -2.87
N LEU A 167 6.91 -14.92 -2.18
CA LEU A 167 5.47 -15.13 -2.05
C LEU A 167 4.78 -15.02 -3.41
N HIS A 168 5.09 -13.98 -4.19
CA HIS A 168 4.58 -13.83 -5.56
C HIS A 168 4.83 -15.07 -6.42
N LYS A 169 6.06 -15.59 -6.38
CA LYS A 169 6.41 -16.81 -7.11
C LYS A 169 5.68 -18.05 -6.57
N ALA A 170 5.50 -18.13 -5.25
CA ALA A 170 4.85 -19.29 -4.63
C ALA A 170 3.37 -19.40 -4.98
N VAL A 171 2.68 -18.28 -5.20
CA VAL A 171 1.23 -18.24 -5.43
C VAL A 171 0.83 -18.22 -6.91
N GLU A 172 1.77 -17.91 -7.81
CA GLU A 172 1.55 -17.83 -9.26
C GLU A 172 0.97 -19.12 -9.84
N ASP A 173 1.47 -20.28 -9.39
CA ASP A 173 1.03 -21.60 -9.88
C ASP A 173 0.06 -22.32 -8.93
N ARG A 174 -0.22 -21.75 -7.74
CA ARG A 174 -0.90 -22.47 -6.65
C ARG A 174 -2.28 -21.96 -6.30
N VAL A 175 -2.60 -20.75 -6.74
CA VAL A 175 -3.86 -20.07 -6.43
C VAL A 175 -4.54 -19.79 -7.75
N GLU A 176 -5.81 -20.16 -7.86
CA GLU A 176 -6.63 -19.74 -9.00
C GLU A 176 -6.98 -18.26 -8.81
N TRP A 177 -6.58 -17.44 -9.77
CA TRP A 177 -6.77 -15.99 -9.71
C TRP A 177 -7.86 -15.56 -10.68
N GLU A 178 -8.67 -14.60 -10.27
CA GLU A 178 -9.58 -13.89 -11.16
C GLU A 178 -8.82 -12.76 -11.86
N ASP A 179 -9.30 -12.28 -13.01
CA ASP A 179 -8.59 -11.28 -13.82
C ASP A 179 -8.25 -10.02 -13.01
N ALA A 180 -9.18 -9.52 -12.19
CA ALA A 180 -8.97 -8.36 -11.32
C ALA A 180 -7.91 -8.62 -10.24
N ASP A 181 -7.87 -9.83 -9.67
CA ASP A 181 -6.85 -10.20 -8.70
C ASP A 181 -5.48 -10.37 -9.34
N MET A 182 -5.42 -10.93 -10.55
CA MET A 182 -4.18 -11.04 -11.33
C MET A 182 -3.56 -9.67 -11.60
N GLU A 183 -4.38 -8.70 -11.99
CA GLU A 183 -3.94 -7.33 -12.20
C GLU A 183 -3.37 -6.72 -10.91
N ASN A 184 -4.05 -6.91 -9.76
CA ASN A 184 -3.56 -6.42 -8.48
C ASN A 184 -2.29 -7.15 -8.01
N LEU A 185 -2.18 -8.46 -8.26
CA LEU A 185 -1.00 -9.26 -7.97
C LEU A 185 0.19 -8.79 -8.81
N ASP A 186 -0.04 -8.47 -10.07
CA ASP A 186 1.00 -7.98 -10.95
C ASP A 186 1.43 -6.55 -10.62
N ARG A 187 0.51 -5.68 -10.19
CA ARG A 187 0.83 -4.35 -9.66
C ARG A 187 1.73 -4.46 -8.43
N THR A 188 1.42 -5.36 -7.51
CA THR A 188 2.22 -5.58 -6.30
C THR A 188 3.58 -6.23 -6.59
N LYS A 189 3.69 -7.10 -7.61
CA LYS A 189 4.99 -7.59 -8.13
C LYS A 189 5.85 -6.43 -8.65
N THR A 190 5.26 -5.49 -9.38
CA THR A 190 5.95 -4.31 -9.92
C THR A 190 6.47 -3.41 -8.79
N LEU A 191 5.67 -3.18 -7.74
CA LEU A 191 6.10 -2.46 -6.54
C LEU A 191 7.25 -3.15 -5.81
N THR A 192 7.19 -4.48 -5.68
CA THR A 192 8.27 -5.28 -5.08
C THR A 192 9.57 -5.15 -5.88
N ALA A 193 9.49 -5.23 -7.22
CA ALA A 193 10.64 -5.05 -8.11
C ALA A 193 11.28 -3.66 -7.96
N TYR A 194 10.44 -2.61 -7.89
CA TYR A 194 10.89 -1.24 -7.70
C TYR A 194 11.56 -1.03 -6.34
N GLY A 195 10.96 -1.58 -5.27
CA GLY A 195 11.56 -1.57 -3.94
C GLY A 195 12.93 -2.26 -3.91
N LEU A 196 13.08 -3.40 -4.59
CA LEU A 196 14.36 -4.10 -4.71
C LEU A 196 15.39 -3.26 -5.46
N ALA A 197 15.01 -2.60 -6.56
CA ALA A 197 15.91 -1.71 -7.29
C ALA A 197 16.46 -0.60 -6.40
N ARG A 198 15.58 0.07 -5.63
CA ARG A 198 15.95 1.11 -4.67
C ARG A 198 16.89 0.58 -3.58
N ALA A 199 16.58 -0.58 -3.01
CA ALA A 199 17.37 -1.16 -1.94
C ALA A 199 18.76 -1.62 -2.42
N TYR A 200 18.85 -2.30 -3.56
CA TYR A 200 20.12 -2.68 -4.16
C TYR A 200 20.96 -1.46 -4.56
N GLY A 201 20.33 -0.41 -5.08
CA GLY A 201 21.00 0.86 -5.38
C GLY A 201 21.61 1.49 -4.13
N GLY A 202 20.86 1.51 -3.03
CA GLY A 202 21.34 1.98 -1.73
C GLY A 202 22.53 1.21 -1.15
N LEU A 203 22.65 -0.08 -1.44
CA LEU A 203 23.82 -0.90 -1.08
C LEU A 203 25.00 -0.81 -2.06
N GLY A 204 24.86 -0.04 -3.16
CA GLY A 204 25.85 -0.03 -4.23
C GLY A 204 25.92 -1.34 -5.03
N MET A 205 24.90 -2.21 -4.94
CA MET A 205 24.80 -3.44 -5.70
C MET A 205 24.30 -3.16 -7.12
N ILE A 206 25.11 -2.43 -7.90
CA ILE A 206 24.69 -1.77 -9.13
C ILE A 206 24.07 -2.78 -10.13
N SER A 207 24.68 -3.95 -10.34
CA SER A 207 24.14 -4.94 -11.28
C SER A 207 22.77 -5.51 -10.86
N SER A 208 22.54 -5.71 -9.57
CA SER A 208 21.24 -6.17 -9.07
C SER A 208 20.20 -5.06 -9.15
N ALA A 209 20.59 -3.82 -8.84
CA ALA A 209 19.74 -2.64 -8.95
C ALA A 209 19.27 -2.42 -10.40
N SER A 210 20.18 -2.49 -11.37
CA SER A 210 19.88 -2.33 -12.78
C SER A 210 18.96 -3.41 -13.33
N ARG A 211 19.16 -4.67 -12.92
CA ARG A 211 18.26 -5.78 -13.29
C ARG A 211 16.85 -5.56 -12.74
N ALA A 212 16.74 -5.20 -11.46
CA ALA A 212 15.45 -4.91 -10.84
C ALA A 212 14.76 -3.71 -11.49
N CYS A 213 15.51 -2.64 -11.81
CA CYS A 213 15.02 -1.46 -12.51
C CYS A 213 14.51 -1.80 -13.92
N SER A 214 15.28 -2.59 -14.69
CA SER A 214 14.86 -3.07 -16.02
C SER A 214 13.54 -3.84 -15.95
N MET A 215 13.40 -4.73 -14.95
CA MET A 215 12.18 -5.49 -14.71
C MET A 215 10.99 -4.60 -14.34
N THR A 216 11.20 -3.58 -13.50
CA THR A 216 10.15 -2.59 -13.19
C THR A 216 9.68 -1.84 -14.43
N LEU A 217 10.61 -1.32 -15.25
CA LEU A 217 10.28 -0.54 -16.45
C LEU A 217 9.52 -1.38 -17.48
N ALA A 218 9.94 -2.63 -17.70
CA ALA A 218 9.27 -3.56 -18.60
C ALA A 218 7.83 -3.84 -18.15
N ARG A 219 7.63 -4.16 -16.87
CA ARG A 219 6.29 -4.43 -16.32
C ARG A 219 5.38 -3.20 -16.39
N GLN A 220 5.91 -2.01 -16.08
CA GLN A 220 5.16 -0.76 -16.21
C GLN A 220 4.65 -0.54 -17.65
N LEU A 221 5.49 -0.83 -18.65
CA LEU A 221 5.08 -0.76 -20.06
C LEU A 221 4.01 -1.79 -20.41
N GLU A 222 4.20 -3.05 -20.03
CA GLU A 222 3.24 -4.12 -20.31
C GLU A 222 1.84 -3.79 -19.78
N HIS A 223 1.74 -3.28 -18.55
CA HIS A 223 0.46 -2.90 -17.95
C HIS A 223 -0.22 -1.74 -18.66
N ASN A 224 0.54 -0.72 -19.07
CA ASN A 224 -0.03 0.43 -19.80
C ASN A 224 -0.44 0.09 -21.24
N MET A 225 0.19 -0.93 -21.85
CA MET A 225 -0.12 -1.35 -23.22
C MET A 225 -1.29 -2.34 -23.29
N ALA A 226 -1.59 -3.06 -22.20
CA ALA A 226 -2.63 -4.07 -22.13
C ALA A 226 -4.09 -3.55 -22.17
N GLY A 227 -4.28 -2.22 -22.23
CA GLY A 227 -5.61 -1.57 -22.22
C GLY A 227 -6.04 -0.88 -23.53
N SER A 228 -5.40 -1.15 -24.66
CA SER A 228 -5.64 -0.40 -25.91
C SER A 228 -6.95 -0.72 -26.65
N ASP A 229 -7.62 -1.82 -26.31
CA ASP A 229 -8.71 -2.36 -27.15
C ASP A 229 -10.11 -2.27 -26.52
N ASP A 230 -10.24 -1.81 -25.27
CA ASP A 230 -11.53 -1.61 -24.59
C ASP A 230 -11.84 -0.11 -24.39
N PRO A 231 -12.77 0.48 -25.17
CA PRO A 231 -13.13 1.90 -25.07
C PRO A 231 -13.87 2.27 -23.77
N GLY A 232 -14.20 1.30 -22.90
CA GLY A 232 -14.87 1.53 -21.61
C GLY A 232 -13.97 1.45 -20.38
N ARG A 233 -12.74 0.92 -20.49
CA ARG A 233 -11.82 0.80 -19.34
C ARG A 233 -11.28 2.19 -19.01
N LYS A 234 -11.66 2.74 -17.86
CA LYS A 234 -11.00 3.94 -17.32
C LYS A 234 -9.49 3.64 -17.29
N LYS A 235 -8.69 4.49 -17.93
CA LYS A 235 -7.23 4.50 -17.78
C LYS A 235 -6.93 4.86 -16.33
N ASP A 236 -7.03 3.90 -15.42
CA ASP A 236 -6.41 4.04 -14.11
C ASP A 236 -4.93 4.32 -14.39
N ALA A 237 -4.46 5.44 -13.84
CA ALA A 237 -3.46 6.29 -14.48
C ALA A 237 -2.30 5.53 -15.17
N PRO A 238 -1.95 5.87 -16.41
CA PRO A 238 -0.70 5.38 -16.98
C PRO A 238 0.43 5.74 -16.02
N PHE A 239 1.39 4.83 -15.80
CA PHE A 239 2.57 5.14 -14.98
C PHE A 239 3.10 6.55 -15.27
N ASP A 240 3.66 7.24 -14.27
CA ASP A 240 4.23 8.57 -14.49
C ASP A 240 5.32 8.48 -15.57
N TYR A 241 4.99 8.97 -16.77
CA TYR A 241 5.85 8.87 -17.95
C TYR A 241 7.15 9.63 -17.75
N ARG A 242 7.13 10.69 -16.93
CA ARG A 242 8.32 11.47 -16.60
C ARG A 242 9.20 10.69 -15.65
N GLU A 243 8.63 10.05 -14.63
CA GLU A 243 9.38 9.16 -13.74
C GLU A 243 9.96 7.97 -14.52
N TRP A 244 9.16 7.32 -15.36
CA TRP A 244 9.61 6.21 -16.21
C TRP A 244 10.77 6.62 -17.11
N SER A 245 10.66 7.77 -17.77
CA SER A 245 11.71 8.29 -18.66
C SER A 245 13.00 8.61 -17.92
N ARG A 246 12.90 9.20 -16.72
CA ARG A 246 14.07 9.43 -15.85
C ARG A 246 14.73 8.12 -15.45
N ASN A 247 13.95 7.13 -15.02
CA ASN A 247 14.44 5.81 -14.63
C ASN A 247 15.11 5.09 -15.81
N ALA A 248 14.55 5.19 -17.02
CA ALA A 248 15.14 4.63 -18.24
C ALA A 248 16.49 5.29 -18.59
N ILE A 249 16.60 6.62 -18.46
CA ILE A 249 17.86 7.34 -18.68
C ILE A 249 18.91 6.96 -17.62
N SER A 250 18.54 6.93 -16.34
CA SER A 250 19.46 6.50 -15.29
C SER A 250 19.95 5.06 -15.47
N LEU A 251 19.10 4.18 -16.01
CA LEU A 251 19.49 2.82 -16.36
C LEU A 251 20.41 2.78 -17.60
N ALA A 252 20.22 3.69 -18.56
CA ALA A 252 21.12 3.82 -19.70
C ALA A 252 22.55 4.21 -19.26
N ASP A 253 22.69 5.12 -18.30
CA ASP A 253 23.99 5.51 -17.73
C ASP A 253 24.74 4.31 -17.14
N TYR A 254 24.03 3.38 -16.50
CA TYR A 254 24.60 2.12 -16.02
C TYR A 254 25.18 1.27 -17.16
N TYR A 255 24.44 1.12 -18.27
CA TYR A 255 24.89 0.34 -19.42
C TYR A 255 26.05 1.02 -20.17
N ILE A 256 26.07 2.35 -20.23
CA ILE A 256 27.22 3.13 -20.72
C ILE A 256 28.47 2.79 -19.92
N GLY A 257 28.38 2.79 -18.59
CA GLY A 257 29.51 2.44 -17.71
C GLY A 257 30.07 1.04 -17.92
N ARG A 258 29.32 0.15 -18.58
CA ARG A 258 29.71 -1.22 -18.93
C ARG A 258 30.13 -1.41 -20.39
N GLY A 259 30.06 -0.36 -21.20
CA GLY A 259 30.30 -0.44 -22.65
C GLY A 259 29.17 -1.11 -23.44
N GLU A 260 27.99 -1.29 -22.83
CA GLU A 260 26.80 -1.88 -23.45
C GLU A 260 25.99 -0.79 -24.18
N PHE A 261 26.64 -0.10 -25.13
CA PHE A 261 26.12 1.11 -25.76
C PHE A 261 24.79 0.90 -26.51
N TRP A 262 24.60 -0.26 -27.13
CA TRP A 262 23.34 -0.59 -27.81
C TRP A 262 22.14 -0.59 -26.86
N THR A 263 22.29 -1.17 -25.68
CA THR A 263 21.23 -1.19 -24.65
C THR A 263 20.99 0.20 -24.09
N ALA A 264 22.06 0.95 -23.86
CA ALA A 264 21.94 2.33 -23.39
C ALA A 264 21.21 3.23 -24.40
N GLU A 265 21.58 3.15 -25.68
CA GLU A 265 20.94 3.89 -26.76
C GLU A 265 19.45 3.54 -26.88
N TYR A 266 19.11 2.25 -26.82
CA TYR A 266 17.72 1.79 -26.80
C TYR A 266 16.92 2.41 -25.65
N LEU A 267 17.44 2.39 -24.43
CA LEU A 267 16.77 2.95 -23.25
C LEU A 267 16.58 4.46 -23.34
N MET A 268 17.59 5.19 -23.84
CA MET A 268 17.49 6.63 -24.07
C MET A 268 16.44 6.97 -25.13
N HIS A 269 16.38 6.20 -26.22
CA HIS A 269 15.35 6.37 -27.24
C HIS A 269 13.94 6.06 -26.71
N ALA A 270 13.78 4.96 -25.97
CA ALA A 270 12.52 4.60 -25.35
C ALA A 270 12.04 5.70 -24.38
N GLY A 271 12.92 6.16 -23.49
CA GLY A 271 12.64 7.27 -22.57
C GLY A 271 12.24 8.55 -23.28
N ARG A 272 12.95 8.90 -24.36
CA ARG A 272 12.59 10.07 -25.17
C ARG A 272 11.21 9.92 -25.82
N ILE A 273 10.90 8.78 -26.42
CA ILE A 273 9.62 8.57 -27.10
C ILE A 273 8.46 8.66 -26.11
N ILE A 274 8.60 8.06 -24.92
CA ILE A 274 7.56 8.06 -23.89
C ILE A 274 7.36 9.46 -23.32
N ALA A 275 8.44 10.20 -23.04
CA ALA A 275 8.36 11.59 -22.59
C ALA A 275 7.71 12.54 -23.62
N VAL A 276 8.04 12.40 -24.90
CA VAL A 276 7.52 13.28 -25.98
C VAL A 276 6.14 12.83 -26.47
N GLY A 277 5.81 11.55 -26.35
CA GLY A 277 4.50 11.02 -26.72
C GLY A 277 3.38 11.78 -26.03
N GLU A 278 3.49 12.03 -24.73
CA GLU A 278 2.52 12.78 -23.92
C GLU A 278 2.21 14.19 -24.49
N GLU A 279 3.23 14.95 -24.91
CA GLU A 279 3.02 16.28 -25.51
C GLU A 279 2.15 16.21 -26.78
N ARG A 280 2.32 15.16 -27.60
CA ARG A 280 1.51 14.97 -28.81
C ARG A 280 0.10 14.45 -28.53
N TRP A 281 -0.08 13.60 -27.52
CA TRP A 281 -1.40 13.10 -27.12
C TRP A 281 -2.23 14.19 -26.41
N GLY A 282 -1.61 15.03 -25.57
CA GLY A 282 -2.26 16.18 -24.93
C GLY A 282 -2.58 17.33 -25.90
N LEU A 283 -1.78 17.53 -26.96
CA LEU A 283 -2.07 18.51 -28.02
C LEU A 283 -3.21 18.08 -28.96
N LEU A 284 -3.55 16.78 -29.01
CA LEU A 284 -4.71 16.29 -29.75
C LEU A 284 -6.01 16.54 -29.00
N GLU A 285 -6.02 16.45 -27.66
CA GLU A 285 -7.20 16.78 -26.84
C GLU A 285 -7.48 18.29 -26.79
N PHE A 286 -6.45 19.14 -26.88
CA PHE A 286 -6.62 20.60 -26.97
C PHE A 286 -7.01 21.14 -28.36
N LYS A 287 -7.03 20.30 -29.40
CA LYS A 287 -7.43 20.69 -30.77
C LYS A 287 -8.88 20.33 -31.13
N THR A 288 -9.65 19.83 -30.15
CA THR A 288 -11.07 19.49 -30.31
C THR A 288 -12.01 20.23 -29.34
N LEU A 289 -11.62 21.43 -28.90
CA LEU A 289 -12.54 22.46 -28.40
C LEU A 289 -12.63 23.60 -29.42
#